data_AF-A0AAE7NRP8-F1
#
_entry.id   AF-A0AAE7NRP8-F1
#
_cell.length_a   1.000
_cell.length_b   1.000
_cell.length_c   1.000
_cell.angle_alpha   90.00
_cell.angle_beta   90.00
_cell.angle_gamma   90.00
#
_symmetry.space_group_name_H-M   'P 1'
#
loop_
_entity.id
_entity.type
_entity.pdbx_description
1 polymer ?
#
loop_
_entity_poly.entity_id
_entity_poly.type
_entity_poly.pdbx_seq_one_letter_code
_entity_poly.pdbx_strand_id
1 'polypeptide(L)' 'MTSQISQRGREYLQIAQSLLRAVQTMTDRAIAAQLKALADDYERRAEKASHAGAARAITRSATSAEREWRT' A
#
# COMPACT_ATOMS: atom_id res chain seq x y z
N MET A 1 1.10 -2.88 16.38
CA MET A 1 0.53 -1.67 15.74
C MET A 1 0.09 -2.05 14.34
N THR A 2 -1.21 -2.27 14.12
CA THR A 2 -1.75 -2.57 12.80
C THR A 2 -1.87 -1.26 12.03
N SER A 3 -0.86 -0.92 11.22
CA SER A 3 -0.96 0.20 10.28
C SER A 3 -2.20 -0.03 9.43
N GLN A 4 -3.22 0.81 9.60
CA GLN A 4 -4.44 0.76 8.79
C GLN A 4 -4.03 1.01 7.33
N ILE A 5 -3.84 -0.07 6.58
CA ILE A 5 -3.55 0.00 5.16
C ILE A 5 -4.75 0.68 4.50
N SER A 6 -4.49 1.83 3.85
CA SER A 6 -5.51 2.55 3.10
C SER A 6 -6.12 1.65 2.01
N GLN A 7 -7.33 1.94 1.54
CA GLN A 7 -7.97 1.16 0.48
C GLN A 7 -7.05 0.97 -0.75
N ARG A 8 -6.37 2.05 -1.17
CA ARG A 8 -5.37 2.00 -2.24
C ARG A 8 -4.16 1.14 -1.89
N GLY A 9 -3.70 1.18 -0.64
CA GLY A 9 -2.63 0.30 -0.18
C GLY A 9 -3.00 -1.17 -0.28
N ARG A 10 -4.26 -1.53 0.03
CA ARG A 10 -4.77 -2.90 -0.10
C ARG A 10 -4.83 -3.38 -1.54
N GLU A 11 -5.28 -2.51 -2.45
CA GLU A 11 -5.31 -2.80 -3.89
C GLU A 11 -3.91 -3.07 -4.44
N TYR A 12 -2.93 -2.24 -4.08
CA TYR A 12 -1.54 -2.48 -4.46
C TYR A 12 -0.98 -3.78 -3.90
N LEU A 13 -1.30 -4.11 -2.64
CA LEU A 13 -0.88 -5.37 -2.02
C LEU A 13 -1.49 -6.59 -2.72
N GLN A 14 -2.77 -6.53 -3.11
CA GLN A 14 -3.43 -7.60 -3.87
C GLN A 14 -2.78 -7.83 -5.23
N ILE A 15 -2.38 -6.75 -5.91
CA ILE A 15 -1.66 -6.85 -7.19
C ILE A 15 -0.30 -7.52 -6.98
N ALA A 16 0.47 -7.09 -5.98
CA ALA A 16 1.76 -7.70 -5.65
C ALA A 16 1.63 -9.21 -5.36
N GLN A 17 0.65 -9.62 -4.55
CA GLN A 17 0.39 -11.04 -4.27
C GLN A 17 0.00 -11.84 -5.51
N SER A 18 -0.76 -11.22 -6.42
CA SER A 18 -1.16 -11.86 -7.68
C SER A 18 0.05 -12.07 -8.60
N LEU A 19 0.94 -11.08 -8.67
CA LEU A 19 2.22 -11.16 -9.40
C LEU A 19 3.14 -12.24 -8.80
N LEU A 20 3.25 -12.33 -7.48
CA LEU A 20 4.06 -13.37 -6.81
C LEU A 20 3.52 -14.78 -7.04
N ARG A 21 2.20 -14.95 -7.18
CA ARG A 21 1.62 -16.23 -7.65
C ARG A 21 2.00 -16.53 -9.09
N ALA A 22 1.95 -15.53 -9.97
CA ALA A 22 2.38 -15.71 -11.36
C ALA A 22 3.86 -16.10 -11.46
N VAL A 23 4.74 -15.52 -10.64
CA VAL A 23 6.17 -15.90 -10.54
C VAL A 23 6.32 -17.38 -10.23
N GLN A 24 5.54 -17.93 -9.29
CA GLN A 24 5.63 -19.35 -8.90
C GLN A 24 5.23 -20.30 -10.02
N THR A 25 4.35 -19.88 -10.92
CA THR A 25 3.92 -20.67 -12.08
C THR A 25 4.75 -20.41 -13.34
N MET A 26 5.67 -19.46 -13.32
CA MET A 26 6.40 -19.03 -14.52
C MET A 26 7.68 -19.83 -14.72
N THR A 27 7.78 -20.53 -15.84
CA THR A 27 8.95 -21.33 -16.20
C THR A 27 10.11 -20.48 -16.73
N ASP A 28 9.79 -19.37 -17.38
CA ASP A 28 10.80 -18.44 -17.88
C ASP A 28 11.35 -17.60 -16.72
N ARG A 29 12.66 -17.74 -16.47
CA ARG A 29 13.34 -17.07 -15.37
C ARG A 29 13.43 -15.55 -15.56
N ALA A 30 13.52 -15.07 -16.80
CA ALA A 30 13.59 -13.64 -17.07
C ALA A 30 12.23 -12.98 -16.84
N ILE A 31 11.13 -13.65 -17.22
CA ILE A 31 9.77 -13.19 -16.95
C ILE A 31 9.47 -13.27 -15.44
N ALA A 32 9.87 -14.35 -14.77
CA ALA A 32 9.75 -14.48 -13.33
C ALA A 32 10.48 -13.35 -12.57
N ALA A 33 11.69 -12.98 -13.01
CA ALA A 33 12.44 -11.87 -12.43
C ALA A 33 11.75 -10.52 -12.62
N GLN A 34 11.19 -10.26 -13.82
CA GLN A 34 10.44 -9.02 -14.10
C GLN A 34 9.16 -8.93 -13.25
N LEU A 35 8.40 -10.03 -13.16
CA LEU A 35 7.19 -10.07 -12.33
C LEU A 35 7.50 -9.85 -10.85
N LYS A 36 8.62 -10.40 -10.37
CA LYS A 36 9.08 -10.17 -9.00
C LYS A 36 9.46 -8.71 -8.76
N ALA A 37 10.23 -8.10 -9.66
CA ALA A 37 10.58 -6.68 -9.56
C ALA A 37 9.33 -5.77 -9.55
N LEU A 38 8.31 -6.15 -10.32
CA LEU A 38 7.02 -5.45 -10.32
C LEU A 38 6.28 -5.64 -8.99
N ALA A 39 6.24 -6.86 -8.45
CA ALA A 39 5.64 -7.13 -7.14
C ALA A 39 6.29 -6.29 -6.03
N ASP A 40 7.63 -6.26 -5.98
CA ASP A 40 8.39 -5.46 -5.01
C ASP A 40 8.07 -3.96 -5.13
N ASP A 41 7.87 -3.45 -6.36
CA ASP A 41 7.45 -2.06 -6.58
C ASP A 41 6.04 -1.77 -6.05
N TYR A 42 5.11 -2.70 -6.27
CA TYR A 42 3.74 -2.58 -5.77
C TYR A 42 3.66 -2.68 -4.23
N GLU A 43 4.49 -3.48 -3.59
CA GLU A 43 4.59 -3.51 -2.12
C GLU A 43 5.06 -2.17 -1.56
N ARG A 44 6.10 -1.55 -2.16
CA ARG A 44 6.55 -0.21 -1.76
C ARG A 44 5.47 0.85 -1.96
N ARG A 45 4.68 0.76 -3.04
CA ARG A 45 3.54 1.66 -3.26
C ARG A 45 2.43 1.44 -2.24
N ALA A 46 2.18 0.19 -1.84
CA ALA A 46 1.21 -0.15 -0.81
C ALA A 46 1.58 0.48 0.53
N GLU A 47 2.85 0.38 0.90
CA GLU A 47 3.40 1.00 2.12
C GLU A 47 3.28 2.52 2.06
N LYS A 48 3.73 3.17 0.98
CA LYS A 48 3.61 4.62 0.80
C LYS A 48 2.15 5.10 0.85
N ALA A 49 1.22 4.35 0.26
CA ALA A 49 -0.21 4.67 0.29
C ALA A 49 -0.83 4.50 1.69
N SER A 50 -0.30 3.57 2.49
CA SER A 50 -0.67 3.41 3.91
C SER A 50 -0.22 4.63 4.72
N HIS A 51 1.04 5.06 4.55
CA HIS A 51 1.58 6.26 5.22
C HIS A 51 0.87 7.55 4.80
N ALA A 52 0.56 7.73 3.51
CA ALA A 52 -0.17 8.90 3.02
C ALA A 52 -1.62 8.95 3.53
N GLY A 53 -2.26 7.79 3.70
CA GLY A 53 -3.59 7.68 4.32
C GLY A 53 -3.55 8.06 5.79
N ALA A 54 -2.55 7.55 6.54
CA ALA A 54 -2.34 7.87 7.93
C ALA A 54 -2.07 9.36 8.15
N ALA A 55 -1.20 9.98 7.34
CA ALA A 55 -0.91 11.41 7.42
C ALA A 55 -2.16 12.27 7.21
N ARG A 56 -2.99 11.95 6.20
CA ARG A 56 -4.26 12.67 5.96
C ARG A 56 -5.28 12.47 7.08
N ALA A 57 -5.32 11.28 7.68
CA ALA A 57 -6.18 11.01 8.82
C ALA A 57 -5.76 11.84 10.05
N ILE A 58 -4.46 11.92 10.33
CA ILE A 58 -3.91 12.74 11.41
C ILE A 58 -4.23 14.23 11.19
N THR A 59 -4.02 14.76 9.98
CA THR A 59 -4.35 16.17 9.67
C THR A 59 -5.85 16.47 9.81
N ARG A 60 -6.72 15.53 9.42
CA ARG A 60 -8.18 15.68 9.61
C ARG A 60 -8.58 15.63 11.09
N SER A 61 -7.95 14.77 11.89
CA SER A 61 -8.19 14.74 13.34
C SER A 61 -7.70 16.01 14.02
N ALA A 62 -6.54 16.54 13.65
CA ALA A 62 -6.01 17.80 14.17
C ALA A 62 -6.94 18.98 13.85
N THR A 63 -7.39 19.09 12.60
CA THR A 63 -8.33 20.17 12.19
C THR A 63 -9.74 20.01 12.76
N SER A 64 -10.18 18.79 13.09
CA SER A 64 -11.44 18.55 13.80
C SER A 64 -11.31 18.92 15.29
N ALA A 65 -10.19 18.55 15.93
CA ALA A 65 -9.89 18.94 17.30
C ALA A 65 -9.81 20.47 17.42
N GLU A 66 -9.11 21.17 16.53
CA GLU A 66 -9.06 22.64 16.56
C GLU A 66 -10.42 23.34 16.38
N ARG A 67 -11.42 22.65 15.81
CA ARG A 67 -12.79 23.17 15.65
C ARG A 67 -13.65 22.95 16.89
N GLU A 68 -13.45 21.82 17.58
CA GLU A 68 -14.18 21.46 18.81
C GLU A 68 -13.72 22.31 20.02
N TRP A 69 -12.46 22.73 20.05
CA TRP A 69 -11.92 23.58 21.14
C TRP A 69 -12.24 25.08 20.96
N ARG A 70 -12.86 25.46 19.83
CA ARG A 70 -13.27 26.84 19.52
C ARG A 70 -14.76 27.10 19.70
N THR A 71 -15.53 26.10 20.12
CA THR A 71 -16.96 26.19 20.47
C THR A 71 -17.13 26.05 21.98
#